data_AF-A0A1Q7ES71-F1
#
_entry.id   AF-A0A1Q7ES71-F1
#
_cell.length_a   1.000
_cell.length_b   1.000
_cell.length_c   1.000
_cell.angle_alpha   90.00
_cell.angle_beta   90.00
_cell.angle_gamma   90.00
#
_symmetry.space_group_name_H-M   'P 1'
#
loop_
_entity.id
_entity.type
_entity.pdbx_description
1 polymer ?
#
loop_
_entity_poly.entity_id
_entity_poly.type
_entity_poly.pdbx_seq_one_letter_code
_entity_poly.pdbx_strand_id
1 'polypeptide(L)'
;MCVPSVFLAVVGLSACKTTPPAADRQGQLIAKGRDLFFNETFAGNGRTCGTCHPAENNFTIDPAFIATLPKDNPLFVAEFNPDLKENFENPALMREFGLILENLDGFDDLKNQFVMRGVPHTLGLRTSVNSPGGPRTGWSGDGAPGDGSLRSFAVGAVIQHFTKTLNRVPDVDFRLPTGEELDALEAIQLSLGRQQDLALPLRLRGTVPKRGQEIFLDNTLGKCNRCHVNAGATANFGGGSLGNANFNTGVEDLPDQPARLTGKVVPRDDGFRTPGDGTFNVPPLVEAADTGPFFHNNAIETIEGAVAFYDGEAFNKSPAGRALAAADPRGVGIELDGTQIVAVAAFLRVINVLENIRQSIMLLEASLAASSSEEKRRLLQAARRETEDSTRVLEGGGLHPDAVAHLQEARRLAEKAVRRVFFSRKHTEEAIREQKKARALLVE
;
A
#
# COMPACT_ATOMS: atom_id res chain seq x y z
N MET A 1 -21.11 -82.63 24.78
CA MET A 1 -20.39 -82.31 23.53
C MET A 1 -20.59 -80.83 23.24
N CYS A 2 -19.49 -80.12 22.98
CA CYS A 2 -19.31 -78.68 23.19
C CYS A 2 -20.14 -77.76 22.28
N VAL A 3 -20.61 -76.66 22.87
CA VAL A 3 -21.08 -75.44 22.19
C VAL A 3 -19.91 -74.46 22.15
N PRO A 4 -19.55 -73.83 21.01
CA PRO A 4 -18.42 -72.92 20.95
C PRO A 4 -18.83 -71.47 21.30
N SER A 5 -17.99 -70.84 22.10
CA SER A 5 -18.07 -69.44 22.52
C SER A 5 -17.47 -68.48 21.50
N VAL A 6 -18.00 -67.26 21.58
CA VAL A 6 -17.79 -66.05 20.78
C VAL A 6 -16.36 -65.48 20.86
N PHE A 7 -15.85 -64.95 19.76
CA PHE A 7 -14.92 -63.81 19.75
C PHE A 7 -15.29 -62.86 18.60
N LEU A 8 -15.91 -61.73 18.94
CA LEU A 8 -16.06 -60.57 18.05
C LEU A 8 -14.81 -59.70 18.20
N ALA A 9 -13.98 -59.62 17.17
CA ALA A 9 -12.90 -58.65 17.10
C ALA A 9 -13.45 -57.30 16.62
N VAL A 10 -13.48 -56.31 17.51
CA VAL A 10 -13.75 -54.92 17.15
C VAL A 10 -12.47 -54.31 16.58
N VAL A 11 -12.42 -54.16 15.26
CA VAL A 11 -11.37 -53.39 14.58
C VAL A 11 -11.70 -51.91 14.74
N GLY A 12 -10.98 -51.22 15.63
CA GLY A 12 -11.05 -49.77 15.74
C GLY A 12 -10.45 -49.12 14.50
N LEU A 13 -11.29 -48.50 13.67
CA LEU A 13 -10.87 -47.58 12.63
C LEU A 13 -10.32 -46.31 13.30
N SER A 14 -9.01 -46.28 13.50
CA SER A 14 -8.30 -45.07 13.90
C SER A 14 -8.36 -44.08 12.75
N ALA A 15 -9.25 -43.09 12.84
CA ALA A 15 -9.36 -42.02 11.88
C ALA A 15 -8.08 -41.16 11.95
N CYS A 16 -7.17 -41.37 10.99
CA CYS A 16 -6.10 -40.41 10.73
C CYS A 16 -6.74 -39.06 10.38
N LYS A 17 -6.58 -38.07 11.27
CA LYS A 17 -6.85 -36.66 10.94
C LYS A 17 -5.85 -36.28 9.84
N THR A 18 -6.29 -36.26 8.58
CA THR A 18 -5.48 -35.78 7.47
C THR A 18 -5.26 -34.28 7.65
N THR A 19 -4.01 -33.87 7.79
CA THR A 19 -3.61 -32.46 7.78
C THR A 19 -4.12 -31.81 6.49
N PRO A 20 -4.78 -30.64 6.56
CA PRO A 20 -5.25 -29.96 5.36
C PRO A 20 -4.10 -29.64 4.39
N PRO A 21 -4.35 -29.59 3.07
CA PRO A 21 -3.34 -29.22 2.08
C PRO A 21 -2.72 -27.84 2.38
N ALA A 22 -1.46 -27.62 2.00
CA ALA A 22 -0.73 -26.37 2.29
C ALA A 22 -1.44 -25.10 1.76
N ALA A 23 -2.14 -25.18 0.63
CA ALA A 23 -2.92 -24.08 0.07
C ALA A 23 -4.13 -23.70 0.95
N ASP A 24 -4.77 -24.69 1.59
CA ASP A 24 -5.87 -24.46 2.53
C ASP A 24 -5.36 -23.80 3.82
N ARG A 25 -4.18 -24.23 4.31
CA ARG A 25 -3.53 -23.61 5.47
C ARG A 25 -3.17 -22.13 5.23
N GLN A 26 -2.62 -21.79 4.07
CA GLN A 26 -2.31 -20.40 3.74
C GLN A 26 -3.58 -19.55 3.66
N GLY A 27 -4.64 -20.07 3.04
CA GLY A 27 -5.93 -19.38 2.96
C GLY A 27 -6.54 -19.11 4.35
N GLN A 28 -6.47 -20.09 5.26
CA GLN A 28 -6.92 -19.93 6.65
C GLN A 28 -6.10 -18.87 7.40
N LEU A 29 -4.78 -18.84 7.19
CA LEU A 29 -3.90 -17.88 7.83
C LEU A 29 -4.18 -16.44 7.35
N ILE A 30 -4.39 -16.25 6.04
CA ILE A 30 -4.81 -14.98 5.45
C ILE A 30 -6.17 -14.55 5.98
N ALA A 31 -7.13 -15.47 6.11
CA ALA A 31 -8.46 -15.18 6.65
C ALA A 31 -8.39 -14.72 8.12
N LYS A 32 -7.61 -15.41 8.96
CA LYS A 32 -7.32 -14.99 10.35
C LYS A 32 -6.64 -13.62 10.37
N GLY A 33 -5.66 -13.41 9.51
CA GLY A 33 -4.94 -12.14 9.37
C GLY A 33 -5.88 -11.00 9.02
N ARG A 34 -6.82 -11.23 8.11
CA ARG A 34 -7.83 -10.24 7.72
C ARG A 34 -8.75 -9.87 8.87
N ASP A 35 -9.16 -10.84 9.69
CA ASP A 35 -9.98 -10.56 10.88
C ASP A 35 -9.20 -9.69 11.88
N LEU A 36 -7.94 -10.04 12.17
CA LEU A 36 -7.08 -9.24 13.03
C LEU A 36 -6.87 -7.82 12.48
N PHE A 37 -6.56 -7.69 11.20
CA PHE A 37 -6.23 -6.42 10.57
C PHE A 37 -7.39 -5.41 10.63
N PHE A 38 -8.62 -5.88 10.47
CA PHE A 38 -9.79 -5.00 10.39
C PHE A 38 -10.64 -4.94 11.66
N ASN A 39 -10.55 -5.94 12.55
CA ASN A 39 -11.44 -6.06 13.71
C ASN A 39 -10.73 -6.12 15.07
N GLU A 40 -9.45 -6.51 15.13
CA GLU A 40 -8.73 -6.58 16.41
C GLU A 40 -8.20 -5.20 16.82
N THR A 41 -8.53 -4.82 18.04
CA THR A 41 -8.14 -3.55 18.68
C THR A 41 -6.99 -3.74 19.65
N PHE A 42 -6.54 -4.96 19.85
CA PHE A 42 -5.47 -5.34 20.77
C PHE A 42 -5.69 -4.74 22.17
N ALA A 43 -6.93 -4.73 22.64
CA ALA A 43 -7.33 -4.10 23.90
C ALA A 43 -6.88 -2.64 24.07
N GLY A 44 -6.68 -1.92 22.95
CA GLY A 44 -6.15 -0.57 22.89
C GLY A 44 -7.23 0.51 22.88
N ASN A 45 -6.93 1.62 22.20
CA ASN A 45 -7.74 2.83 22.09
C ASN A 45 -8.90 2.75 21.07
N GLY A 46 -9.17 1.55 20.55
CA GLY A 46 -10.24 1.30 19.58
C GLY A 46 -9.82 1.36 18.11
N ARG A 47 -8.59 1.78 17.80
CA ARG A 47 -8.02 1.65 16.45
C ARG A 47 -7.82 0.18 16.08
N THR A 48 -7.85 -0.09 14.78
CA THR A 48 -7.41 -1.34 14.13
C THR A 48 -6.39 -0.98 13.04
N CYS A 49 -5.68 -1.96 12.46
CA CYS A 49 -4.77 -1.66 11.34
C CYS A 49 -5.53 -1.00 10.18
N GLY A 50 -6.75 -1.46 9.92
CA GLY A 50 -7.67 -0.90 8.92
C GLY A 50 -8.14 0.54 9.18
N THR A 51 -7.86 1.12 10.35
CA THR A 51 -8.16 2.53 10.62
C THR A 51 -7.28 3.48 9.81
N CYS A 52 -5.99 3.13 9.63
CA CYS A 52 -5.04 3.89 8.81
C CYS A 52 -4.77 3.20 7.46
N HIS A 53 -5.07 1.91 7.34
CA HIS A 53 -4.94 1.14 6.11
C HIS A 53 -6.31 0.58 5.64
N PRO A 54 -7.30 1.46 5.37
CA PRO A 54 -8.64 1.04 4.95
C PRO A 54 -8.60 0.32 3.59
N ALA A 55 -9.26 -0.83 3.48
CA ALA A 55 -9.32 -1.58 2.23
C ALA A 55 -10.09 -0.84 1.14
N GLU A 56 -10.99 0.06 1.52
CA GLU A 56 -11.81 0.87 0.63
C GLU A 56 -11.09 2.11 0.06
N ASN A 57 -9.86 2.39 0.50
CA ASN A 57 -9.02 3.51 0.07
C ASN A 57 -7.57 3.05 -0.15
N ASN A 58 -7.39 1.94 -0.87
CA ASN A 58 -6.09 1.42 -1.29
C ASN A 58 -5.08 1.21 -0.15
N PHE A 59 -5.57 0.86 1.04
CA PHE A 59 -4.76 0.62 2.24
C PHE A 59 -3.91 1.82 2.67
N THR A 60 -4.39 3.04 2.40
CA THR A 60 -3.83 4.30 2.87
C THR A 60 -4.95 5.30 3.21
N ILE A 61 -4.60 6.46 3.77
CA ILE A 61 -5.51 7.56 4.06
C ILE A 61 -5.04 8.82 3.37
N ASP A 62 -6.01 9.59 2.89
CA ASP A 62 -5.83 10.92 2.32
C ASP A 62 -6.91 11.87 2.89
N PRO A 63 -6.78 13.19 2.70
CA PRO A 63 -7.76 14.15 3.21
C PRO A 63 -9.19 13.90 2.73
N ALA A 64 -9.37 13.43 1.48
CA ALA A 64 -10.69 13.17 0.93
C ALA A 64 -11.36 11.98 1.62
N PHE A 65 -10.63 10.88 1.85
CA PHE A 65 -11.11 9.74 2.63
C PHE A 65 -11.42 10.13 4.07
N ILE A 66 -10.49 10.84 4.73
CA ILE A 66 -10.63 11.26 6.13
C ILE A 66 -11.88 12.13 6.32
N ALA A 67 -12.21 13.00 5.36
CA ALA A 67 -13.41 13.82 5.39
C ALA A 67 -14.73 13.02 5.35
N THR A 68 -14.71 11.75 4.91
CA THR A 68 -15.88 10.87 4.90
C THR A 68 -16.15 10.18 6.24
N LEU A 69 -15.16 10.16 7.14
CA LEU A 69 -15.24 9.41 8.39
C LEU A 69 -16.10 10.14 9.44
N PRO A 70 -16.84 9.39 10.29
CA PRO A 70 -17.60 9.99 11.37
C PRO A 70 -16.67 10.58 12.43
N LYS A 71 -17.14 11.59 13.17
CA LYS A 71 -16.30 12.35 14.13
C LYS A 71 -15.78 11.50 15.31
N ASP A 72 -16.49 10.43 15.64
CA ASP A 72 -16.14 9.45 16.67
C ASP A 72 -15.32 8.26 16.12
N ASN A 73 -14.90 8.31 14.85
CA ASN A 73 -14.03 7.27 14.30
C ASN A 73 -12.72 7.18 15.11
N PRO A 74 -12.22 5.96 15.41
CA PRO A 74 -10.96 5.76 16.14
C PRO A 74 -9.72 6.42 15.52
N LEU A 75 -9.74 6.76 14.23
CA LEU A 75 -8.70 7.58 13.62
C LEU A 75 -8.52 8.91 14.37
N PHE A 76 -9.63 9.49 14.86
CA PHE A 76 -9.67 10.77 15.57
C PHE A 76 -9.59 10.64 17.10
N VAL A 77 -9.11 9.52 17.63
CA VAL A 77 -9.11 9.27 19.08
C VAL A 77 -8.42 10.37 19.91
N ALA A 78 -7.42 11.06 19.35
CA ALA A 78 -6.78 12.23 19.97
C ALA A 78 -7.73 13.42 20.22
N GLU A 79 -8.83 13.51 19.47
CA GLU A 79 -9.81 14.60 19.61
C GLU A 79 -10.76 14.41 20.79
N PHE A 80 -10.93 13.16 21.27
CA PHE A 80 -11.92 12.83 22.29
C PHE A 80 -11.42 11.98 23.46
N ASN A 81 -10.23 11.38 23.38
CA ASN A 81 -9.56 10.76 24.53
C ASN A 81 -8.64 11.77 25.23
N PRO A 82 -8.92 12.20 26.48
CA PRO A 82 -8.11 13.18 27.18
C PRO A 82 -6.66 12.73 27.41
N ASP A 83 -6.40 11.43 27.55
CA ASP A 83 -5.06 10.88 27.79
C ASP A 83 -4.18 10.85 26.53
N LEU A 84 -4.77 11.13 25.36
CA LEU A 84 -4.11 11.15 24.04
C LEU A 84 -4.21 12.52 23.35
N LYS A 85 -4.67 13.56 24.05
CA LYS A 85 -4.96 14.87 23.46
C LYS A 85 -3.70 15.61 22.99
N GLU A 86 -2.56 15.36 23.63
CA GLU A 86 -1.29 16.03 23.35
C GLU A 86 -0.22 14.99 23.01
N ASN A 87 0.63 15.27 22.03
CA ASN A 87 1.80 14.44 21.64
C ASN A 87 1.48 12.99 21.20
N PHE A 88 0.23 12.68 20.89
CA PHE A 88 -0.16 11.41 20.25
C PHE A 88 -0.39 11.57 18.74
N GLU A 89 -1.15 12.59 18.35
CA GLU A 89 -1.41 12.97 16.96
C GLU A 89 -1.54 14.49 16.86
N ASN A 90 -1.48 15.03 15.64
CA ASN A 90 -1.89 16.40 15.36
C ASN A 90 -3.19 16.39 14.50
N PRO A 91 -4.38 16.54 15.12
CA PRO A 91 -5.65 16.44 14.39
C PRO A 91 -5.79 17.41 13.21
N ALA A 92 -5.17 18.60 13.29
CA ALA A 92 -5.21 19.55 12.17
C ALA A 92 -4.44 19.01 10.96
N LEU A 93 -3.21 18.53 11.17
CA LEU A 93 -2.38 17.98 10.09
C LEU A 93 -2.93 16.66 9.55
N MET A 94 -3.52 15.82 10.42
CA MET A 94 -4.20 14.60 10.00
C MET A 94 -5.40 14.90 9.10
N ARG A 95 -6.27 15.84 9.49
CA ARG A 95 -7.47 16.17 8.70
C ARG A 95 -7.14 16.88 7.39
N GLU A 96 -6.17 17.78 7.39
CA GLU A 96 -5.86 18.61 6.23
C GLU A 96 -4.93 17.93 5.23
N PHE A 97 -3.98 17.11 5.70
CA PHE A 97 -2.93 16.53 4.85
C PHE A 97 -2.81 15.01 4.91
N GLY A 98 -3.61 14.33 5.75
CA GLY A 98 -3.47 12.88 5.95
C GLY A 98 -2.16 12.49 6.64
N LEU A 99 -1.59 13.39 7.45
CA LEU A 99 -0.34 13.15 8.18
C LEU A 99 -0.60 12.59 9.58
N ILE A 100 0.13 11.55 9.93
CA ILE A 100 0.15 10.95 11.26
C ILE A 100 1.46 11.26 11.98
N LEU A 101 1.40 11.30 13.31
CA LEU A 101 2.58 11.53 14.15
C LEU A 101 3.33 10.22 14.40
N GLU A 102 4.63 10.22 14.12
CA GLU A 102 5.51 9.07 14.28
C GLU A 102 6.64 9.37 15.29
N ASN A 103 6.84 8.47 16.26
CA ASN A 103 7.93 8.52 17.24
C ASN A 103 9.00 7.46 16.91
N LEU A 104 9.65 7.66 15.77
CA LEU A 104 10.56 6.66 15.16
C LEU A 104 11.75 6.32 16.06
N ASP A 105 12.25 7.31 16.80
CA ASP A 105 13.45 7.20 17.63
C ASP A 105 13.16 6.84 19.10
N GLY A 106 11.91 6.49 19.41
CA GLY A 106 11.46 6.13 20.75
C GLY A 106 10.59 7.19 21.41
N PHE A 107 10.25 6.92 22.68
CA PHE A 107 9.15 7.60 23.38
C PHE A 107 9.59 8.53 24.52
N ASP A 108 10.89 8.75 24.68
CA ASP A 108 11.46 9.47 25.83
C ASP A 108 11.12 10.97 25.82
N ASP A 109 11.00 11.59 24.64
CA ASP A 109 10.63 13.00 24.48
C ASP A 109 9.58 13.20 23.39
N LEU A 110 8.34 12.80 23.68
CA LEU A 110 7.21 12.88 22.73
C LEU A 110 6.92 14.29 22.20
N LYS A 111 7.35 15.32 22.92
CA LYS A 111 7.09 16.72 22.55
C LYS A 111 8.06 17.21 21.49
N ASN A 112 9.31 16.75 21.51
CA ASN A 112 10.35 17.25 20.60
C ASN A 112 10.88 16.19 19.64
N GLN A 113 10.69 14.90 19.92
CA GLN A 113 11.12 13.77 19.09
C GLN A 113 9.91 13.12 18.41
N PHE A 114 9.48 13.74 17.31
CA PHE A 114 8.46 13.19 16.43
C PHE A 114 8.65 13.70 15.00
N VAL A 115 8.04 13.00 14.04
CA VAL A 115 7.87 13.48 12.66
C VAL A 115 6.40 13.38 12.25
N MET A 116 6.05 14.01 11.14
CA MET A 116 4.72 13.90 10.53
C MET A 116 4.84 13.18 9.19
N ARG A 117 4.24 12.00 9.07
CA ARG A 117 4.35 11.17 7.87
C ARG A 117 2.99 10.84 7.27
N GLY A 118 2.95 10.71 5.94
CA GLY A 118 1.83 10.07 5.24
C GLY A 118 1.81 8.58 5.54
N VAL A 119 0.65 7.93 5.37
CA VAL A 119 0.54 6.48 5.60
C VAL A 119 0.93 5.72 4.33
N PRO A 120 2.00 4.91 4.32
CA PRO A 120 2.34 4.14 3.14
C PRO A 120 1.30 3.03 2.92
N HIS A 121 0.91 2.78 1.67
CA HIS A 121 0.00 1.67 1.38
C HIS A 121 0.66 0.32 1.71
N THR A 122 -0.15 -0.71 2.03
CA THR A 122 0.35 -2.07 2.28
C THR A 122 0.23 -3.01 1.07
N LEU A 123 -0.01 -2.47 -0.13
CA LEU A 123 -0.06 -3.23 -1.38
C LEU A 123 1.34 -3.65 -1.85
N GLY A 124 1.47 -4.87 -2.38
CA GLY A 124 2.68 -5.32 -3.08
C GLY A 124 3.90 -5.56 -2.17
N LEU A 125 3.72 -5.64 -0.84
CA LEU A 125 4.83 -5.79 0.11
C LEU A 125 5.70 -7.02 -0.18
N ARG A 126 5.12 -8.12 -0.67
CA ARG A 126 5.84 -9.35 -1.05
C ARG A 126 7.06 -9.13 -1.94
N THR A 127 7.01 -8.11 -2.79
CA THR A 127 8.06 -7.80 -3.76
C THR A 127 8.75 -6.46 -3.47
N SER A 128 8.22 -5.70 -2.49
CA SER A 128 8.62 -4.30 -2.32
C SER A 128 9.51 -4.04 -1.11
N VAL A 129 9.61 -4.98 -0.18
CA VAL A 129 10.34 -4.78 1.09
C VAL A 129 11.73 -5.40 1.10
N ASN A 130 12.05 -6.30 0.18
CA ASN A 130 13.27 -7.11 0.28
C ASN A 130 14.53 -6.27 0.06
N SER A 131 15.46 -6.27 1.03
CA SER A 131 16.78 -5.64 0.93
C SER A 131 17.89 -6.59 1.43
N PRO A 132 19.18 -6.35 1.08
CA PRO A 132 20.29 -7.12 1.61
C PRO A 132 20.39 -7.13 3.14
N GLY A 133 19.89 -6.08 3.79
CA GLY A 133 19.88 -5.95 5.25
C GLY A 133 18.62 -6.51 5.93
N GLY A 134 17.76 -7.22 5.19
CA GLY A 134 16.44 -7.66 5.65
C GLY A 134 15.29 -6.85 5.05
N PRO A 135 14.03 -7.22 5.33
CA PRO A 135 12.88 -6.45 4.90
C PRO A 135 12.93 -4.99 5.39
N ARG A 136 12.56 -4.03 4.55
CA ARG A 136 12.39 -2.62 4.90
C ARG A 136 10.92 -2.25 4.78
N THR A 137 10.38 -1.71 5.87
CA THR A 137 8.97 -1.32 6.01
C THR A 137 8.91 0.08 6.64
N GLY A 138 7.79 0.78 6.51
CA GLY A 138 7.73 2.22 6.78
C GLY A 138 8.44 3.02 5.68
N TRP A 139 8.69 4.31 5.93
CA TRP A 139 9.27 5.25 4.96
C TRP A 139 10.80 5.31 4.98
N SER A 140 11.45 4.84 6.04
CA SER A 140 12.92 4.80 6.13
C SER A 140 13.46 3.39 6.46
N GLY A 141 12.64 2.36 6.27
CA GLY A 141 13.00 0.98 6.65
C GLY A 141 12.98 0.75 8.17
N ASP A 142 12.24 1.59 8.87
CA ASP A 142 12.20 1.80 10.31
C ASP A 142 10.89 1.36 10.96
N GLY A 143 9.87 1.09 10.15
CA GLY A 143 8.59 0.66 10.66
C GLY A 143 8.68 -0.66 11.44
N ALA A 144 9.73 -1.45 11.21
CA ALA A 144 9.98 -2.71 11.90
C ALA A 144 11.04 -2.57 13.00
N PRO A 145 10.66 -2.36 14.27
CA PRO A 145 11.60 -2.39 15.39
C PRO A 145 12.33 -3.75 15.51
N GLY A 146 13.37 -3.82 16.34
CA GLY A 146 14.03 -5.08 16.66
C GLY A 146 14.73 -5.74 15.46
N ASP A 147 14.17 -6.84 14.95
CA ASP A 147 14.78 -7.67 13.89
C ASP A 147 14.49 -7.20 12.46
N GLY A 148 13.73 -6.11 12.29
CA GLY A 148 13.40 -5.56 10.97
C GLY A 148 12.36 -6.38 10.18
N SER A 149 11.72 -7.37 10.79
CA SER A 149 10.70 -8.21 10.12
C SER A 149 9.34 -7.51 10.01
N LEU A 150 8.49 -7.97 9.09
CA LEU A 150 7.08 -7.57 9.03
C LEU A 150 6.32 -7.90 10.32
N ARG A 151 6.71 -8.97 11.02
CA ARG A 151 6.19 -9.29 12.35
C ARG A 151 6.50 -8.18 13.35
N SER A 152 7.75 -7.71 13.37
CA SER A 152 8.14 -6.61 14.25
C SER A 152 7.47 -5.29 13.86
N PHE A 153 7.20 -5.07 12.56
CA PHE A 153 6.40 -3.93 12.10
C PHE A 153 5.02 -3.87 12.77
N ALA A 154 4.31 -5.00 12.82
CA ALA A 154 3.01 -5.08 13.50
C ALA A 154 3.12 -4.79 15.01
N VAL A 155 4.20 -5.22 15.67
CA VAL A 155 4.44 -4.91 17.09
C VAL A 155 4.67 -3.41 17.29
N GLY A 156 5.52 -2.79 16.47
CA GLY A 156 5.78 -1.35 16.52
C GLY A 156 4.51 -0.53 16.33
N ALA A 157 3.70 -0.89 15.33
CA ALA A 157 2.43 -0.22 15.05
C ALA A 157 1.44 -0.30 16.23
N VAL A 158 1.35 -1.44 16.92
CA VAL A 158 0.51 -1.58 18.13
C VAL A 158 1.00 -0.65 19.25
N ILE A 159 2.31 -0.64 19.52
CA ILE A 159 2.90 0.21 20.57
C ILE A 159 2.70 1.70 20.26
N GLN A 160 2.95 2.11 19.01
CA GLN A 160 2.83 3.49 18.56
C GLN A 160 1.38 3.97 18.58
N HIS A 161 0.46 3.23 17.97
CA HIS A 161 -0.86 3.77 17.58
C HIS A 161 -2.05 3.24 18.38
N PHE A 162 -1.93 2.12 19.10
CA PHE A 162 -3.09 1.49 19.78
C PHE A 162 -3.17 1.87 21.25
N THR A 163 -2.19 2.60 21.77
CA THR A 163 -2.09 2.94 23.18
C THR A 163 -3.26 3.79 23.70
N LYS A 164 -3.75 3.46 24.91
CA LYS A 164 -4.80 4.23 25.61
C LYS A 164 -4.27 5.50 26.26
N THR A 165 -3.02 5.49 26.74
CA THR A 165 -2.31 6.63 27.31
C THR A 165 -0.92 6.76 26.69
N LEU A 166 -0.22 7.89 26.91
CA LEU A 166 1.13 8.07 26.38
C LEU A 166 2.20 7.19 27.06
N ASN A 167 1.87 6.51 28.16
CA ASN A 167 2.81 5.63 28.88
C ASN A 167 3.18 4.38 28.08
N ARG A 168 2.29 3.93 27.17
CA ARG A 168 2.49 2.80 26.25
C ARG A 168 2.89 1.51 26.95
N VAL A 169 2.23 1.20 28.06
CA VAL A 169 2.52 0.03 28.88
C VAL A 169 1.76 -1.20 28.35
N PRO A 170 2.45 -2.28 27.95
CA PRO A 170 1.80 -3.53 27.58
C PRO A 170 0.89 -4.07 28.69
N ASP A 171 -0.23 -4.66 28.30
CA ASP A 171 -1.32 -5.19 29.13
C ASP A 171 -2.07 -4.15 30.00
N VAL A 172 -1.72 -2.87 29.86
CA VAL A 172 -2.44 -1.74 30.46
C VAL A 172 -3.06 -0.88 29.36
N ASP A 173 -2.20 -0.37 28.47
CA ASP A 173 -2.58 0.52 27.38
C ASP A 173 -2.98 -0.23 26.11
N PHE A 174 -2.40 -1.42 25.88
CA PHE A 174 -2.67 -2.33 24.77
C PHE A 174 -2.13 -3.73 25.10
N ARG A 175 -2.62 -4.75 24.42
CA ARG A 175 -2.08 -6.12 24.43
C ARG A 175 -1.13 -6.28 23.24
N LEU A 176 0.03 -6.91 23.44
CA LEU A 176 0.89 -7.26 22.31
C LEU A 176 0.30 -8.41 21.47
N PRO A 177 0.44 -8.39 20.12
CA PRO A 177 0.09 -9.53 19.29
C PRO A 177 0.88 -10.78 19.69
N THR A 178 0.22 -11.92 19.73
CA THR A 178 0.84 -13.23 19.93
C THR A 178 1.62 -13.67 18.69
N GLY A 179 2.52 -14.64 18.83
CA GLY A 179 3.29 -15.16 17.70
C GLY A 179 2.43 -15.67 16.53
N GLU A 180 1.29 -16.30 16.81
CA GLU A 180 0.36 -16.78 15.79
C GLU A 180 -0.43 -15.66 15.12
N GLU A 181 -0.73 -14.58 15.85
CA GLU A 181 -1.38 -13.39 15.29
C GLU A 181 -0.41 -12.65 14.37
N LEU A 182 0.87 -12.57 14.75
CA LEU A 182 1.92 -12.01 13.89
C LEU A 182 2.10 -12.79 12.59
N ASP A 183 2.06 -14.13 12.64
CA ASP A 183 2.07 -14.97 11.42
C ASP A 183 0.86 -14.68 10.52
N ALA A 184 -0.31 -14.49 11.12
CA ALA A 184 -1.54 -14.20 10.40
C ALA A 184 -1.52 -12.80 9.78
N LEU A 185 -1.05 -11.79 10.52
CA LEU A 185 -0.88 -10.40 10.05
C LEU A 185 0.12 -10.32 8.89
N GLU A 186 1.27 -10.99 9.02
CA GLU A 186 2.25 -11.06 7.93
C GLU A 186 1.65 -11.75 6.68
N ALA A 187 0.91 -12.84 6.87
CA ALA A 187 0.28 -13.55 5.76
C ALA A 187 -0.73 -12.69 4.99
N ILE A 188 -1.59 -11.92 5.68
CA ILE A 188 -2.51 -11.00 5.00
C ILE A 188 -1.72 -9.89 4.30
N GLN A 189 -0.76 -9.23 4.96
CA GLN A 189 0.03 -8.14 4.36
C GLN A 189 0.77 -8.58 3.10
N LEU A 190 1.39 -9.77 3.12
CA LEU A 190 2.09 -10.33 1.96
C LEU A 190 1.15 -10.88 0.86
N SER A 191 -0.16 -10.93 1.10
CA SER A 191 -1.15 -11.36 0.11
C SER A 191 -1.80 -10.20 -0.64
N LEU A 192 -1.64 -8.97 -0.15
CA LEU A 192 -2.24 -7.78 -0.73
C LEU A 192 -1.49 -7.30 -1.98
N GLY A 193 -2.23 -6.84 -2.97
CA GLY A 193 -1.70 -6.29 -4.21
C GLY A 193 -1.03 -7.32 -5.12
N ARG A 194 -0.12 -6.83 -5.96
CA ARG A 194 0.64 -7.67 -6.89
C ARG A 194 1.56 -8.65 -6.18
N GLN A 195 1.68 -9.85 -6.75
CA GLN A 195 2.51 -10.94 -6.21
C GLN A 195 3.87 -11.08 -6.93
N GLN A 196 4.08 -10.28 -7.98
CA GLN A 196 5.28 -10.23 -8.80
C GLN A 196 5.45 -8.81 -9.35
N ASP A 197 6.69 -8.40 -9.64
CA ASP A 197 6.95 -7.18 -10.40
C ASP A 197 6.50 -7.33 -11.86
N LEU A 198 6.29 -6.20 -12.52
CA LEU A 198 6.10 -6.18 -13.97
C LEU A 198 7.37 -6.67 -14.68
N ALA A 199 7.22 -7.03 -15.95
CA ALA A 199 8.35 -7.19 -16.85
C ALA A 199 8.28 -6.07 -17.88
N LEU A 200 9.00 -4.97 -17.64
CA LEU A 200 9.05 -3.84 -18.58
C LEU A 200 10.06 -4.12 -19.71
N PRO A 201 9.83 -3.62 -20.93
CA PRO A 201 8.69 -2.82 -21.36
C PRO A 201 7.43 -3.65 -21.65
N LEU A 202 6.26 -3.07 -21.35
CA LEU A 202 4.95 -3.56 -21.78
C LEU A 202 4.62 -3.11 -23.20
N ARG A 203 3.82 -3.90 -23.92
CA ARG A 203 3.24 -3.54 -25.23
C ARG A 203 2.03 -2.64 -25.04
N LEU A 204 2.25 -1.44 -24.52
CA LEU A 204 1.18 -0.48 -24.22
C LEU A 204 0.44 -0.04 -25.48
N ARG A 205 -0.78 0.47 -25.32
CA ARG A 205 -1.52 1.25 -26.33
C ARG A 205 -1.50 2.72 -25.94
N GLY A 206 -1.76 3.60 -26.91
CA GLY A 206 -1.70 5.06 -26.72
C GLY A 206 -0.29 5.62 -26.88
N THR A 207 -0.15 6.75 -27.59
CA THR A 207 1.15 7.35 -27.90
C THR A 207 1.83 7.92 -26.66
N VAL A 208 1.07 8.57 -25.77
CA VAL A 208 1.61 9.26 -24.59
C VAL A 208 2.13 8.28 -23.53
N PRO A 209 1.38 7.23 -23.10
CA PRO A 209 1.92 6.23 -22.16
C PRO A 209 3.11 5.44 -22.72
N LYS A 210 3.13 5.15 -24.03
CA LYS A 210 4.31 4.54 -24.69
C LYS A 210 5.54 5.41 -24.53
N ARG A 211 5.42 6.71 -24.81
CA ARG A 211 6.51 7.66 -24.64
C ARG A 211 6.95 7.77 -23.19
N GLY A 212 6.00 7.74 -22.25
CA GLY A 212 6.29 7.72 -20.81
C GLY A 212 7.13 6.52 -20.40
N GLN A 213 6.78 5.32 -20.87
CA GLN A 213 7.54 4.11 -20.60
C GLN A 213 8.97 4.17 -21.18
N GLU A 214 9.13 4.72 -22.39
CA GLU A 214 10.45 4.94 -22.97
C GLU A 214 11.32 5.83 -22.08
N ILE A 215 10.77 6.97 -21.64
CA ILE A 215 11.48 7.92 -20.76
C ILE A 215 11.82 7.27 -19.42
N PHE A 216 10.87 6.54 -18.83
CA PHE A 216 11.04 5.84 -17.55
C PHE A 216 12.20 4.83 -17.57
N LEU A 217 12.34 4.10 -18.68
CA LEU A 217 13.38 3.09 -18.89
C LEU A 217 14.71 3.68 -19.41
N ASP A 218 14.70 4.92 -19.89
CA ASP A 218 15.87 5.60 -20.40
C ASP A 218 16.81 6.03 -19.26
N ASN A 219 17.96 5.37 -19.18
CA ASN A 219 19.00 5.63 -18.18
C ASN A 219 19.80 6.92 -18.40
N THR A 220 19.50 7.68 -19.45
CA THR A 220 20.12 8.98 -19.80
C THR A 220 19.15 10.15 -19.67
N LEU A 221 17.84 9.88 -19.72
CA LEU A 221 16.78 10.90 -19.62
C LEU A 221 16.03 10.77 -18.29
N GLY A 222 15.07 9.86 -18.17
CA GLY A 222 14.22 9.75 -16.97
C GLY A 222 14.90 9.09 -15.78
N LYS A 223 15.81 8.13 -16.01
CA LYS A 223 16.59 7.40 -14.99
C LYS A 223 15.76 6.69 -13.92
N CYS A 224 14.43 6.66 -14.04
CA CYS A 224 13.50 6.17 -13.03
C CYS A 224 13.75 4.69 -12.71
N ASN A 225 14.00 3.88 -13.75
CA ASN A 225 14.22 2.44 -13.63
C ASN A 225 15.55 2.06 -12.94
N ARG A 226 16.41 3.04 -12.58
CA ARG A 226 17.59 2.83 -11.73
C ARG A 226 17.19 2.58 -10.27
N CYS A 227 16.17 3.28 -9.79
CA CYS A 227 15.66 3.16 -8.42
C CYS A 227 14.39 2.29 -8.36
N HIS A 228 13.57 2.36 -9.41
CA HIS A 228 12.29 1.67 -9.51
C HIS A 228 12.32 0.60 -10.62
N VAL A 229 13.17 -0.42 -10.46
CA VAL A 229 13.29 -1.51 -11.46
C VAL A 229 11.91 -2.13 -11.71
N ASN A 230 11.49 -2.17 -12.97
CA ASN A 230 10.17 -2.64 -13.39
C ASN A 230 8.98 -1.91 -12.73
N ALA A 231 9.17 -0.63 -12.37
CA ALA A 231 8.23 0.14 -11.55
C ALA A 231 7.97 -0.46 -10.15
N GLY A 232 8.82 -1.41 -9.71
CA GLY A 232 8.82 -1.94 -8.36
C GLY A 232 9.62 -1.06 -7.40
N ALA A 233 9.90 -1.61 -6.22
CA ALA A 233 10.62 -0.94 -5.14
C ALA A 233 12.10 -1.42 -5.04
N THR A 234 12.63 -2.01 -6.11
CA THR A 234 14.01 -2.51 -6.16
C THR A 234 14.89 -1.52 -6.92
N ALA A 235 15.98 -1.08 -6.29
CA ALA A 235 16.99 -0.26 -6.93
C ALA A 235 18.11 -1.13 -7.54
N ASN A 236 18.61 -0.72 -8.69
CA ASN A 236 19.79 -1.28 -9.35
C ASN A 236 20.76 -0.15 -9.70
N PHE A 237 21.78 0.00 -8.86
CA PHE A 237 22.81 1.02 -8.99
C PHE A 237 24.18 0.39 -8.75
N GLY A 238 25.20 0.76 -9.55
CA GLY A 238 26.56 0.24 -9.40
C GLY A 238 26.81 -1.20 -9.88
N GLY A 239 25.92 -1.78 -10.70
CA GLY A 239 26.13 -3.08 -11.35
C GLY A 239 25.47 -4.28 -10.67
N GLY A 240 24.57 -4.05 -9.70
CA GLY A 240 23.80 -5.11 -9.04
C GLY A 240 22.55 -4.57 -8.34
N SER A 241 21.64 -5.48 -8.00
CA SER A 241 20.45 -5.13 -7.20
C SER A 241 20.85 -4.71 -5.80
N LEU A 242 20.33 -3.58 -5.35
CA LEU A 242 20.40 -3.12 -3.97
C LEU A 242 19.13 -3.50 -3.18
N GLY A 243 18.18 -4.19 -3.81
CA GLY A 243 16.85 -4.43 -3.24
C GLY A 243 16.11 -3.12 -2.96
N ASN A 244 15.26 -3.13 -1.95
CA ASN A 244 14.64 -1.94 -1.41
C ASN A 244 15.68 -1.16 -0.60
N ALA A 245 16.34 -0.21 -1.26
CA ALA A 245 17.34 0.67 -0.66
C ALA A 245 16.72 2.00 -0.23
N ASN A 246 17.41 2.72 0.66
CA ASN A 246 17.04 4.09 0.97
C ASN A 246 17.86 5.10 0.16
N PHE A 247 17.23 6.22 -0.17
CA PHE A 247 17.87 7.35 -0.83
C PHE A 247 17.40 8.66 -0.20
N ASN A 248 18.32 9.63 -0.12
CA ASN A 248 17.95 11.01 0.13
C ASN A 248 17.68 11.68 -1.23
N THR A 249 16.41 11.89 -1.53
CA THR A 249 15.94 12.52 -2.77
C THR A 249 15.68 14.02 -2.62
N GLY A 250 15.88 14.62 -1.44
CA GLY A 250 15.70 16.05 -1.20
C GLY A 250 14.24 16.50 -1.00
N VAL A 251 13.30 15.59 -0.74
CA VAL A 251 11.88 15.95 -0.46
C VAL A 251 11.78 16.93 0.71
N GLU A 252 12.59 16.72 1.75
CA GLU A 252 12.64 17.58 2.94
C GLU A 252 13.20 18.99 2.69
N ASP A 253 13.85 19.19 1.54
CA ASP A 253 14.40 20.47 1.09
C ASP A 253 13.43 21.25 0.18
N LEU A 254 12.21 20.72 -0.05
CA LEU A 254 11.15 21.50 -0.68
C LEU A 254 10.82 22.74 0.18
N PRO A 255 10.88 23.97 -0.37
CA PRO A 255 10.77 25.19 0.42
C PRO A 255 9.35 25.40 0.97
N ASP A 256 8.33 25.12 0.16
CA ASP A 256 6.93 25.46 0.44
C ASP A 256 6.07 24.19 0.64
N GLN A 257 6.49 23.31 1.55
CA GLN A 257 5.69 22.13 1.89
C GLN A 257 4.36 22.55 2.53
N PRO A 258 3.19 22.13 1.99
CA PRO A 258 1.87 22.62 2.44
C PRO A 258 1.65 22.53 3.96
N ALA A 259 2.03 21.42 4.58
CA ALA A 259 1.88 21.21 6.01
C ALA A 259 2.65 22.26 6.86
N ARG A 260 3.84 22.69 6.40
CA ARG A 260 4.67 23.71 7.07
C ARG A 260 4.10 25.12 6.93
N LEU A 261 3.32 25.38 5.88
CA LEU A 261 2.69 26.69 5.64
C LEU A 261 1.53 26.99 6.61
N THR A 262 0.99 25.97 7.30
CA THR A 262 -0.11 26.14 8.25
C THR A 262 0.27 26.82 9.56
N GLY A 263 1.57 26.97 9.83
CA GLY A 263 2.09 27.45 11.12
C GLY A 263 2.03 26.40 12.25
N LYS A 264 1.59 25.17 11.97
CA LYS A 264 1.74 24.03 12.88
C LYS A 264 3.20 23.57 12.91
N VAL A 265 3.61 23.00 14.04
CA VAL A 265 4.95 22.39 14.16
C VAL A 265 4.99 21.12 13.32
N VAL A 266 5.84 21.11 12.31
CA VAL A 266 6.17 19.96 11.47
C VAL A 266 7.69 19.84 11.46
N PRO A 267 8.28 18.99 12.33
CA PRO A 267 9.72 18.79 12.37
C PRO A 267 10.25 18.32 11.01
N ARG A 268 11.52 18.63 10.75
CA ARG A 268 12.22 18.07 9.59
C ARG A 268 12.45 16.59 9.84
N ASP A 269 12.06 15.75 8.88
CA ASP A 269 12.24 14.30 8.96
C ASP A 269 13.64 13.94 8.45
N ASP A 270 14.54 13.54 9.33
CA ASP A 270 15.89 13.10 8.95
C ASP A 270 15.99 11.58 8.80
N GLY A 271 14.87 10.86 8.71
CA GLY A 271 14.83 9.41 8.59
C GLY A 271 14.89 8.72 9.95
N PHE A 272 15.54 7.56 10.01
CA PHE A 272 15.56 6.72 11.21
C PHE A 272 16.87 6.85 12.00
N ARG A 273 16.77 6.79 13.34
CA ARG A 273 17.81 6.99 14.35
C ARG A 273 18.09 8.48 14.58
N THR A 274 18.69 8.79 15.74
CA THR A 274 19.10 10.15 16.08
C THR A 274 20.64 10.29 16.14
N PRO A 275 21.25 11.17 15.32
CA PRO A 275 20.67 11.81 14.14
C PRO A 275 20.40 10.80 13.03
N GLY A 276 19.40 11.07 12.20
CA GLY A 276 19.06 10.25 11.05
C GLY A 276 20.01 10.49 9.88
N ASP A 277 19.99 9.62 8.86
CA ASP A 277 20.84 9.74 7.67
C ASP A 277 20.19 10.47 6.49
N GLY A 278 18.94 10.93 6.67
CA GLY A 278 18.13 11.64 5.70
C GLY A 278 17.62 10.78 4.55
N THR A 279 17.68 9.45 4.66
CA THR A 279 17.33 8.53 3.58
C THR A 279 15.99 7.81 3.81
N PHE A 280 15.24 7.65 2.73
CA PHE A 280 13.91 7.01 2.73
C PHE A 280 13.87 5.86 1.73
N ASN A 281 13.17 4.77 2.04
CA ASN A 281 13.11 3.60 1.17
C ASN A 281 12.29 3.88 -0.09
N VAL A 282 12.64 3.21 -1.18
CA VAL A 282 11.96 3.36 -2.47
C VAL A 282 10.54 2.77 -2.40
N PRO A 283 9.45 3.52 -2.66
CA PRO A 283 8.11 2.94 -2.77
C PRO A 283 7.89 2.27 -4.14
N PRO A 284 7.02 1.25 -4.25
CA PRO A 284 6.61 0.72 -5.55
C PRO A 284 5.77 1.75 -6.31
N LEU A 285 5.83 1.72 -7.65
CA LEU A 285 5.13 2.69 -8.51
C LEU A 285 3.97 2.09 -9.31
N VAL A 286 3.78 0.76 -9.27
CA VAL A 286 2.65 0.13 -9.96
C VAL A 286 1.33 0.63 -9.37
N GLU A 287 1.22 0.78 -8.05
CA GLU A 287 0.02 1.21 -7.33
C GLU A 287 -0.01 2.72 -7.03
N ALA A 288 0.89 3.53 -7.62
CA ALA A 288 1.10 4.90 -7.15
C ALA A 288 0.00 5.91 -7.54
N ALA A 289 -0.69 5.72 -8.67
CA ALA A 289 -1.56 6.76 -9.21
C ALA A 289 -2.90 6.93 -8.46
N ASP A 290 -3.26 6.01 -7.57
CA ASP A 290 -4.44 6.08 -6.69
C ASP A 290 -4.10 5.91 -5.20
N THR A 291 -2.84 6.12 -4.82
CA THR A 291 -2.35 6.08 -3.43
C THR A 291 -1.65 7.37 -3.01
N GLY A 292 -1.90 8.46 -3.73
CA GLY A 292 -1.47 9.80 -3.31
C GLY A 292 -2.17 10.27 -2.01
N PRO A 293 -1.71 11.36 -1.38
CA PRO A 293 -0.59 12.21 -1.79
C PRO A 293 0.78 11.52 -1.71
N PHE A 294 1.80 12.17 -2.26
CA PHE A 294 3.10 11.56 -2.55
C PHE A 294 4.20 11.98 -1.57
N PHE A 295 5.21 11.12 -1.51
CA PHE A 295 6.36 11.14 -0.59
C PHE A 295 5.98 10.84 0.86
N HIS A 296 7.00 10.70 1.71
CA HIS A 296 6.82 10.32 3.12
C HIS A 296 6.03 11.33 3.93
N ASN A 297 5.85 12.56 3.43
CA ASN A 297 5.23 13.68 4.12
C ASN A 297 4.04 14.28 3.35
N ASN A 298 3.47 13.55 2.37
CA ASN A 298 2.32 14.00 1.57
C ASN A 298 2.49 15.40 0.92
N ALA A 299 3.72 15.83 0.64
CA ALA A 299 3.99 17.21 0.20
C ALA A 299 3.46 17.51 -1.21
N ILE A 300 3.21 16.50 -2.04
CA ILE A 300 2.71 16.67 -3.40
C ILE A 300 1.45 15.84 -3.62
N GLU A 301 0.39 16.46 -4.13
CA GLU A 301 -0.92 15.81 -4.26
C GLU A 301 -1.06 14.94 -5.52
N THR A 302 -0.45 15.34 -6.65
CA THR A 302 -0.68 14.70 -7.95
C THR A 302 0.51 13.90 -8.43
N ILE A 303 0.26 12.82 -9.19
CA ILE A 303 1.31 11.97 -9.75
C ILE A 303 2.17 12.77 -10.75
N GLU A 304 1.58 13.72 -11.48
CA GLU A 304 2.31 14.65 -12.34
C GLU A 304 3.26 15.54 -11.54
N GLY A 305 2.82 16.07 -10.40
CA GLY A 305 3.67 16.84 -9.50
C GLY A 305 4.80 15.99 -8.92
N ALA A 306 4.51 14.74 -8.56
CA ALA A 306 5.51 13.82 -8.01
C ALA A 306 6.57 13.45 -9.07
N VAL A 307 6.19 13.33 -10.34
CA VAL A 307 7.15 13.18 -11.45
C VAL A 307 7.95 14.47 -11.65
N ALA A 308 7.29 15.63 -11.65
CA ALA A 308 7.93 16.93 -11.82
C ALA A 308 8.96 17.25 -10.74
N PHE A 309 8.76 16.75 -9.51
CA PHE A 309 9.73 16.89 -8.42
C PHE A 309 11.14 16.43 -8.81
N TYR A 310 11.26 15.34 -9.58
CA TYR A 310 12.55 14.78 -9.97
C TYR A 310 13.30 15.62 -11.02
N ASP A 311 12.61 16.50 -11.75
CA ASP A 311 13.24 17.54 -12.59
C ASP A 311 13.75 18.74 -11.75
N GLY A 312 13.17 18.92 -10.56
CA GLY A 312 13.39 20.09 -9.72
C GLY A 312 14.77 20.18 -9.06
N GLU A 313 15.08 21.40 -8.60
CA GLU A 313 16.34 21.72 -7.91
C GLU A 313 16.54 20.91 -6.63
N ALA A 314 15.48 20.70 -5.84
CA ALA A 314 15.54 19.94 -4.59
C ALA A 314 16.08 18.52 -4.82
N PHE A 315 15.57 17.82 -5.85
CA PHE A 315 16.08 16.52 -6.23
C PHE A 315 17.49 16.59 -6.82
N ASN A 316 17.73 17.44 -7.82
CA ASN A 316 19.00 17.48 -8.52
C ASN A 316 20.18 17.91 -7.61
N LYS A 317 19.92 18.69 -6.55
CA LYS A 317 20.89 19.02 -5.52
C LYS A 317 20.97 18.00 -4.38
N SER A 318 20.05 17.04 -4.28
CA SER A 318 20.08 16.00 -3.24
C SER A 318 21.26 15.04 -3.40
N PRO A 319 21.63 14.26 -2.36
CA PRO A 319 22.62 13.18 -2.50
C PRO A 319 22.29 12.18 -3.62
N ALA A 320 21.02 11.78 -3.78
CA ALA A 320 20.62 10.85 -4.84
C ALA A 320 20.71 11.49 -6.23
N GLY A 321 20.27 12.74 -6.40
CA GLY A 321 20.37 13.47 -7.66
C GLY A 321 21.82 13.65 -8.10
N ARG A 322 22.72 14.02 -7.17
CA ARG A 322 24.16 14.11 -7.45
C ARG A 322 24.78 12.77 -7.81
N ALA A 323 24.35 11.68 -7.18
CA ALA A 323 24.82 10.34 -7.52
C ALA A 323 24.38 9.93 -8.94
N LEU A 324 23.13 10.25 -9.34
CA LEU A 324 22.68 10.04 -10.72
C LEU A 324 23.46 10.88 -11.72
N ALA A 325 23.73 12.16 -11.39
CA ALA A 325 24.52 13.03 -12.24
C ALA A 325 25.96 12.51 -12.41
N ALA A 326 26.60 12.08 -11.33
CA ALA A 326 27.95 11.50 -11.37
C ALA A 326 28.01 10.18 -12.18
N ALA A 327 26.92 9.42 -12.22
CA ALA A 327 26.82 8.19 -13.03
C ALA A 327 26.46 8.45 -14.50
N ASP A 328 26.03 9.67 -14.86
CA ASP A 328 25.74 10.05 -16.24
C ASP A 328 27.02 10.51 -16.95
N PRO A 329 27.34 10.00 -18.15
CA PRO A 329 28.52 10.43 -18.90
C PRO A 329 28.61 11.94 -19.17
N ARG A 330 27.48 12.65 -19.16
CA ARG A 330 27.40 14.10 -19.34
C ARG A 330 27.43 14.89 -18.03
N GLY A 331 27.40 14.22 -16.89
CA GLY A 331 27.37 14.88 -15.57
C GLY A 331 26.04 15.55 -15.23
N VAL A 332 24.94 15.18 -15.90
CA VAL A 332 23.61 15.81 -15.73
C VAL A 332 22.67 14.93 -14.91
N GLY A 333 21.77 15.56 -14.15
CA GLY A 333 20.75 14.90 -13.36
C GLY A 333 19.55 14.43 -14.19
N ILE A 334 18.34 14.52 -13.63
CA ILE A 334 17.10 14.33 -14.38
C ILE A 334 16.64 15.71 -14.86
N GLU A 335 16.44 15.84 -16.17
CA GLU A 335 16.01 17.06 -16.85
C GLU A 335 14.86 16.70 -17.80
N LEU A 336 13.61 16.94 -17.38
CA LEU A 336 12.39 16.62 -18.12
C LEU A 336 11.60 17.88 -18.44
N ASP A 337 11.20 18.04 -19.70
CA ASP A 337 10.24 19.10 -20.03
C ASP A 337 8.80 18.73 -19.58
N GLY A 338 7.90 19.71 -19.56
CA GLY A 338 6.51 19.51 -19.14
C GLY A 338 5.77 18.40 -19.90
N THR A 339 6.04 18.21 -21.19
CA THR A 339 5.39 17.15 -21.98
C THR A 339 5.94 15.76 -21.64
N GLN A 340 7.22 15.68 -21.27
CA GLN A 340 7.86 14.45 -20.80
C GLN A 340 7.36 14.05 -19.42
N ILE A 341 7.16 15.02 -18.52
CA ILE A 341 6.53 14.81 -17.21
C ILE A 341 5.13 14.20 -17.37
N VAL A 342 4.28 14.81 -18.22
CA VAL A 342 2.94 14.28 -18.51
C VAL A 342 3.02 12.87 -19.11
N ALA A 343 3.98 12.59 -19.99
CA ALA A 343 4.13 11.27 -20.58
C ALA A 343 4.46 10.20 -19.53
N VAL A 344 5.43 10.46 -18.64
CA VAL A 344 5.80 9.53 -17.55
C VAL A 344 4.62 9.34 -16.59
N ALA A 345 3.93 10.40 -16.19
CA ALA A 345 2.73 10.30 -15.36
C ALA A 345 1.64 9.45 -16.04
N ALA A 346 1.42 9.61 -17.35
CA ALA A 346 0.47 8.80 -18.10
C ALA A 346 0.86 7.31 -18.13
N PHE A 347 2.16 6.99 -18.21
CA PHE A 347 2.64 5.62 -18.07
C PHE A 347 2.31 5.04 -16.69
N LEU A 348 2.60 5.78 -15.61
CA LEU A 348 2.32 5.35 -14.24
C LEU A 348 0.81 5.12 -14.00
N ARG A 349 -0.03 6.03 -14.51
CA ARG A 349 -1.50 5.86 -14.49
C ARG A 349 -1.95 4.59 -15.21
N VAL A 350 -1.39 4.29 -16.39
CA VAL A 350 -1.79 3.09 -17.15
C VAL A 350 -1.37 1.80 -16.44
N ILE A 351 -0.16 1.71 -15.88
CA ILE A 351 0.25 0.49 -15.15
C ILE A 351 -0.56 0.25 -13.88
N ASN A 352 -0.95 1.32 -13.17
CA ASN A 352 -1.86 1.23 -12.03
C ASN A 352 -3.22 0.70 -12.44
N VAL A 353 -3.79 1.24 -13.51
CA VAL A 353 -5.08 0.77 -14.02
C VAL A 353 -5.01 -0.70 -14.46
N LEU A 354 -3.90 -1.11 -15.08
CA LEU A 354 -3.71 -2.53 -15.43
C LEU A 354 -3.71 -3.44 -14.20
N GLU A 355 -3.11 -3.00 -13.11
CA GLU A 355 -3.10 -3.72 -11.84
C GLU A 355 -4.50 -3.75 -11.19
N ASN A 356 -5.21 -2.62 -11.15
CA ASN A 356 -6.57 -2.56 -10.60
C ASN A 356 -7.55 -3.41 -11.42
N ILE A 357 -7.41 -3.44 -12.76
CA ILE A 357 -8.20 -4.35 -13.61
C ILE A 357 -7.91 -5.81 -13.25
N ARG A 358 -6.64 -6.18 -13.06
CA ARG A 358 -6.25 -7.54 -12.65
C ARG A 358 -6.90 -7.90 -11.31
N GLN A 359 -6.81 -7.01 -10.31
CA GLN A 359 -7.39 -7.21 -8.99
C GLN A 359 -8.93 -7.29 -9.05
N SER A 360 -9.58 -6.40 -9.79
CA SER A 360 -11.04 -6.43 -9.98
C SER A 360 -11.50 -7.74 -10.62
N ILE A 361 -10.82 -8.24 -11.66
CA ILE A 361 -11.12 -9.54 -12.25
C ILE A 361 -10.99 -10.67 -11.22
N MET A 362 -9.90 -10.69 -10.44
CA MET A 362 -9.71 -11.70 -9.40
C MET A 362 -10.83 -11.67 -8.35
N LEU A 363 -11.24 -10.48 -7.90
CA LEU A 363 -12.32 -10.33 -6.93
C LEU A 363 -13.67 -10.76 -7.52
N LEU A 364 -13.95 -10.44 -8.78
CA LEU A 364 -15.15 -10.89 -9.50
C LEU A 364 -15.16 -12.42 -9.64
N GLU A 365 -14.05 -13.03 -10.05
CA GLU A 365 -13.92 -14.48 -10.17
C GLU A 365 -14.06 -15.18 -8.81
N ALA A 366 -13.42 -14.67 -7.76
CA ALA A 366 -13.58 -15.17 -6.40
C ALA A 366 -15.05 -15.06 -5.93
N SER A 367 -15.76 -13.99 -6.30
CA SER A 367 -17.19 -13.83 -5.94
C SER A 367 -18.10 -14.88 -6.59
N LEU A 368 -17.68 -15.46 -7.73
CA LEU A 368 -18.38 -16.57 -8.38
C LEU A 368 -18.17 -17.90 -7.63
N ALA A 369 -17.04 -18.04 -6.94
CA ALA A 369 -16.66 -19.22 -6.17
C ALA A 369 -16.96 -19.11 -4.66
N ALA A 370 -17.39 -17.93 -4.19
CA ALA A 370 -17.66 -17.65 -2.79
C ALA A 370 -18.68 -18.63 -2.18
N SER A 371 -18.38 -19.11 -0.98
CA SER A 371 -19.19 -20.13 -0.29
C SER A 371 -20.38 -19.53 0.46
N SER A 372 -20.39 -18.21 0.68
CA SER A 372 -21.47 -17.49 1.36
C SER A 372 -21.90 -16.24 0.60
N SER A 373 -23.17 -15.85 0.77
CA SER A 373 -23.74 -14.63 0.21
C SER A 373 -23.05 -13.36 0.74
N GLU A 374 -22.59 -13.39 1.98
CA GLU A 374 -21.88 -12.27 2.61
C GLU A 374 -20.50 -12.07 1.99
N GLU A 375 -19.71 -13.15 1.88
CA GLU A 375 -18.40 -13.11 1.23
C GLU A 375 -18.53 -12.67 -0.23
N LYS A 376 -19.50 -13.23 -0.95
CA LYS A 376 -19.81 -12.83 -2.32
C LYS A 376 -20.10 -11.33 -2.43
N ARG A 377 -20.96 -10.80 -1.55
CA ARG A 377 -21.30 -9.38 -1.53
C ARG A 377 -20.07 -8.51 -1.26
N ARG A 378 -19.22 -8.90 -0.31
CA ARG A 378 -17.97 -8.21 0.03
C ARG A 378 -17.02 -8.17 -1.17
N LEU A 379 -16.80 -9.30 -1.83
CA LEU A 379 -15.92 -9.40 -3.00
C LEU A 379 -16.43 -8.55 -4.17
N LEU A 380 -17.74 -8.56 -4.44
CA LEU A 380 -18.34 -7.72 -5.47
C LEU A 380 -18.23 -6.22 -5.14
N GLN A 381 -18.39 -5.85 -3.87
CA GLN A 381 -18.22 -4.46 -3.43
C GLN A 381 -16.77 -3.98 -3.58
N ALA A 382 -15.80 -4.82 -3.21
CA ALA A 382 -14.38 -4.54 -3.40
C ALA A 382 -14.07 -4.39 -4.91
N ALA A 383 -14.49 -5.36 -5.74
CA ALA A 383 -14.28 -5.29 -7.19
C ALA A 383 -14.86 -4.02 -7.83
N ARG A 384 -16.02 -3.55 -7.33
CA ARG A 384 -16.65 -2.32 -7.78
C ARG A 384 -15.79 -1.09 -7.46
N ARG A 385 -15.19 -1.03 -6.27
CA ARG A 385 -14.29 0.07 -5.86
C ARG A 385 -13.03 0.09 -6.70
N GLU A 386 -12.35 -1.04 -6.86
CA GLU A 386 -11.19 -1.18 -7.77
C GLU A 386 -11.47 -0.68 -9.19
N THR A 387 -12.68 -0.96 -9.69
CA THR A 387 -13.11 -0.51 -11.03
C THR A 387 -13.34 1.01 -11.06
N GLU A 388 -13.88 1.56 -9.98
CA GLU A 388 -14.08 2.99 -9.84
C GLU A 388 -12.75 3.75 -9.77
N ASP A 389 -11.78 3.20 -9.06
CA ASP A 389 -10.42 3.74 -8.95
C ASP A 389 -9.72 3.73 -10.31
N SER A 390 -9.82 2.60 -11.04
CA SER A 390 -9.36 2.49 -12.42
C SER A 390 -9.94 3.60 -13.32
N THR A 391 -11.23 3.92 -13.13
CA THR A 391 -11.92 4.98 -13.89
C THR A 391 -11.35 6.35 -13.54
N ARG A 392 -11.23 6.67 -12.24
CA ARG A 392 -10.69 7.95 -11.75
C ARG A 392 -9.24 8.17 -12.20
N VAL A 393 -8.41 7.13 -12.18
CA VAL A 393 -7.00 7.22 -12.58
C VAL A 393 -6.85 7.57 -14.07
N LEU A 394 -7.62 6.94 -14.95
CA LEU A 394 -7.62 7.24 -16.38
C LEU A 394 -8.22 8.62 -16.68
N GLU A 395 -9.36 8.96 -16.07
CA GLU A 395 -10.02 10.26 -16.25
C GLU A 395 -9.13 11.41 -15.77
N GLY A 396 -8.45 11.25 -14.64
CA GLY A 396 -7.51 12.24 -14.10
C GLY A 396 -6.31 12.54 -15.02
N GLY A 397 -5.94 11.61 -15.89
CA GLY A 397 -4.92 11.81 -16.93
C GLY A 397 -5.48 12.13 -18.32
N GLY A 398 -6.80 12.13 -18.51
CA GLY A 398 -7.42 12.26 -19.84
C GLY A 398 -7.07 11.09 -20.78
N LEU A 399 -6.92 9.87 -20.25
CA LEU A 399 -6.38 8.72 -20.97
C LEU A 399 -7.46 7.71 -21.36
N HIS A 400 -7.35 7.13 -22.56
CA HIS A 400 -8.12 5.96 -23.01
C HIS A 400 -9.64 6.04 -22.74
N PRO A 401 -10.38 7.02 -23.30
CA PRO A 401 -11.81 7.19 -23.04
C PRO A 401 -12.66 5.95 -23.37
N ASP A 402 -12.28 5.16 -24.38
CA ASP A 402 -12.97 3.91 -24.70
C ASP A 402 -12.77 2.84 -23.59
N ALA A 403 -11.58 2.79 -22.97
CA ALA A 403 -11.34 1.91 -21.82
C ALA A 403 -12.15 2.37 -20.61
N VAL A 404 -12.22 3.69 -20.37
CA VAL A 404 -13.07 4.30 -19.34
C VAL A 404 -14.52 3.88 -19.50
N ALA A 405 -15.08 3.91 -20.72
CA ALA A 405 -16.45 3.47 -20.98
C ALA A 405 -16.69 2.00 -20.59
N HIS A 406 -15.74 1.11 -20.89
CA HIS A 406 -15.80 -0.29 -20.48
C HIS A 406 -15.70 -0.47 -18.96
N LEU A 407 -14.83 0.29 -18.28
CA LEU A 407 -14.71 0.27 -16.81
C LEU A 407 -16.00 0.76 -16.14
N GLN A 408 -16.60 1.83 -16.63
CA GLN A 408 -17.87 2.35 -16.11
C GLN A 408 -19.00 1.33 -16.27
N GLU A 409 -19.07 0.62 -17.39
CA GLU A 409 -20.03 -0.46 -17.60
C GLU A 409 -19.74 -1.67 -16.70
N ALA A 410 -18.48 -2.07 -16.54
CA ALA A 410 -18.07 -3.12 -15.60
C ALA A 410 -18.50 -2.79 -14.16
N ARG A 411 -18.29 -1.55 -13.70
CA ARG A 411 -18.74 -1.05 -12.39
C ARG A 411 -20.25 -1.18 -12.24
N ARG A 412 -21.01 -0.73 -13.26
CA ARG A 412 -22.47 -0.81 -13.29
C ARG A 412 -22.97 -2.26 -13.22
N LEU A 413 -22.27 -3.19 -13.86
CA LEU A 413 -22.58 -4.62 -13.85
C LEU A 413 -22.27 -5.25 -12.48
N ALA A 414 -21.11 -4.94 -11.89
CA ALA A 414 -20.77 -5.37 -10.53
C ALA A 414 -21.83 -4.87 -9.52
N GLU A 415 -22.30 -3.63 -9.64
CA GLU A 415 -23.38 -3.10 -8.80
C GLU A 415 -24.70 -3.86 -9.00
N LYS A 416 -25.08 -4.16 -10.24
CA LYS A 416 -26.26 -5.02 -10.50
C LYS A 416 -26.07 -6.41 -9.89
N ALA A 417 -24.86 -6.96 -9.92
CA ALA A 417 -24.56 -8.26 -9.32
C ALA A 417 -24.71 -8.27 -7.79
N VAL A 418 -24.41 -7.14 -7.13
CA VAL A 418 -24.65 -6.95 -5.68
C VAL A 418 -26.15 -6.88 -5.38
N ARG A 419 -26.93 -6.13 -6.18
CA ARG A 419 -28.34 -5.84 -5.90
C ARG A 419 -29.30 -6.95 -6.33
N ARG A 420 -28.99 -7.69 -7.42
CA ARG A 420 -29.92 -8.65 -8.06
C ARG A 420 -29.42 -10.08 -7.92
N VAL A 421 -29.85 -10.76 -6.86
CA VAL A 421 -29.40 -12.13 -6.51
C VAL A 421 -29.60 -13.13 -7.65
N PHE A 422 -30.77 -13.16 -8.29
CA PHE A 422 -31.10 -14.13 -9.36
C PHE A 422 -30.24 -14.01 -10.63
N PHE A 423 -29.72 -12.82 -10.92
CA PHE A 423 -28.88 -12.57 -12.10
C PHE A 423 -27.44 -12.23 -11.72
N SER A 424 -27.07 -12.44 -10.45
CA SER A 424 -25.78 -11.99 -9.92
C SER A 424 -24.62 -12.60 -10.70
N ARG A 425 -24.66 -13.92 -10.95
CA ARG A 425 -23.65 -14.63 -11.74
C ARG A 425 -23.48 -14.04 -13.15
N LYS A 426 -24.59 -13.85 -13.87
CA LYS A 426 -24.57 -13.30 -15.25
C LYS A 426 -23.92 -11.91 -15.27
N HIS A 427 -24.33 -11.02 -14.38
CA HIS A 427 -23.77 -9.67 -14.30
C HIS A 427 -22.29 -9.68 -13.91
N THR A 428 -21.86 -10.59 -13.02
CA THR A 428 -20.44 -10.75 -12.67
C THR A 428 -19.61 -11.21 -13.87
N GLU A 429 -20.09 -12.21 -14.63
CA GLU A 429 -19.42 -12.69 -15.84
C GLU A 429 -19.37 -11.61 -16.94
N GLU A 430 -20.42 -10.78 -17.07
CA GLU A 430 -20.43 -9.61 -17.94
C GLU A 430 -19.41 -8.56 -17.48
N ALA A 431 -19.33 -8.25 -16.18
CA ALA A 431 -18.36 -7.30 -15.64
C ALA A 431 -16.91 -7.74 -15.94
N ILE A 432 -16.61 -9.04 -15.79
CA ILE A 432 -15.29 -9.59 -16.14
C ILE A 432 -14.98 -9.38 -17.63
N ARG A 433 -15.96 -9.55 -18.52
CA ARG A 433 -15.74 -9.31 -19.96
C ARG A 433 -15.45 -7.85 -20.25
N GLU A 434 -16.16 -6.93 -19.61
CA GLU A 434 -15.91 -5.49 -19.77
C GLU A 434 -14.53 -5.08 -19.21
N GLN A 435 -14.12 -5.64 -18.08
CA GLN A 435 -12.76 -5.47 -17.56
C GLN A 435 -11.68 -5.94 -18.56
N LYS A 436 -11.87 -7.11 -19.18
CA LYS A 436 -10.95 -7.64 -20.19
C LYS A 436 -10.91 -6.77 -21.45
N LYS A 437 -12.05 -6.19 -21.87
CA LYS A 437 -12.09 -5.24 -23.00
C LYS A 437 -11.35 -3.94 -22.66
N ALA A 438 -11.56 -3.38 -21.47
CA ALA A 438 -10.81 -2.22 -21.00
C ALA A 438 -9.31 -2.49 -21.04
N ARG A 439 -8.85 -3.62 -20.47
CA ARG A 439 -7.44 -4.03 -20.50
C ARG A 439 -6.89 -4.09 -21.93
N ALA A 440 -7.62 -4.68 -22.86
CA ALA A 440 -7.19 -4.83 -24.26
C ALA A 440 -7.02 -3.50 -24.99
N LEU A 441 -7.61 -2.41 -24.48
CA LEU A 441 -7.43 -1.04 -24.99
C LEU A 441 -6.23 -0.31 -24.36
N LEU A 442 -5.63 -0.86 -23.30
CA LEU A 442 -4.46 -0.33 -22.61
C LEU A 442 -3.16 -1.05 -22.99
N VAL A 443 -3.23 -2.35 -23.26
CA VAL A 443 -2.06 -3.20 -23.56
C VAL A 443 -2.43 -4.31 -24.55
N GLU A 444 -1.47 -4.72 -25.39
CA GLU A 444 -1.62 -5.80 -26.37
C GLU A 444 -1.64 -7.21 -25.75
#